data_AF-A0A1F5Z5K1-F1
#
_entry.id   AF-A0A1F5Z5K1-F1
#
_cell.length_a   1.000
_cell.length_b   1.000
_cell.length_c   1.000
_cell.angle_alpha   90.00
_cell.angle_beta   90.00
_cell.angle_gamma   90.00
#
_symmetry.space_group_name_H-M   'P 1'
#
loop_
_entity.id
_entity.type
_entity.pdbx_description
1 polymer ?
#
loop_
_entity_poly.entity_id
_entity_poly.type
_entity_poly.pdbx_seq_one_letter_code
_entity_poly.pdbx_strand_id
1 'polypeptide(L)'
;MSYLLWLAIFFGIPLIVVLIINNKLLFIYKRIFIKTVIGSLIFSIPWDIISVKTNIWYFPGNTLGWKIFDLPVEEFIFIPMAAIVVTYITLILGKKYGIRS
;
A
#
# COMPACT_ATOMS: atom_id res chain seq x y z
N MET A 1 -11.32 6.66 15.73
CA MET A 1 -11.21 5.60 14.70
C MET A 1 -9.92 4.83 14.96
N SER A 2 -9.95 3.49 14.96
CA SER A 2 -8.73 2.66 15.02
C SER A 2 -8.00 2.74 13.68
N TYR A 3 -6.66 2.74 13.70
CA TYR A 3 -5.87 2.80 12.47
C TYR A 3 -6.14 1.60 11.54
N LEU A 4 -6.36 0.41 12.11
CA LEU A 4 -6.79 -0.77 11.38
C LEU A 4 -8.14 -0.61 10.69
N LEU A 5 -9.11 0.00 11.37
CA LEU A 5 -10.44 0.22 10.79
C LEU A 5 -10.37 1.19 9.62
N TRP A 6 -9.55 2.24 9.76
CA TRP A 6 -9.25 3.15 8.65
C TRP A 6 -8.61 2.41 7.48
N LEU A 7 -7.60 1.59 7.73
CA LEU A 7 -6.89 0.80 6.72
C LEU A 7 -7.84 -0.18 6.01
N ALA A 8 -8.70 -0.86 6.76
CA ALA A 8 -9.70 -1.78 6.21
C ALA A 8 -10.72 -1.07 5.30
N ILE A 9 -11.19 0.11 5.69
CA ILE A 9 -12.18 0.87 4.91
C ILE A 9 -11.54 1.46 3.65
N PHE A 10 -10.41 2.14 3.78
CA PHE A 10 -9.83 2.92 2.68
C PHE A 10 -8.95 2.11 1.74
N PHE A 11 -8.35 1.01 2.20
CA PHE A 11 -7.48 0.17 1.37
C PHE A 11 -8.00 -1.27 1.26
N GLY A 12 -8.62 -1.81 2.31
CA GLY A 12 -9.21 -3.14 2.28
C GLY A 12 -10.38 -3.23 1.30
N ILE A 13 -11.35 -2.31 1.37
CA ILE A 13 -12.51 -2.32 0.46
C ILE A 13 -12.06 -2.16 -1.01
N PRO A 14 -11.24 -1.16 -1.40
CA PRO A 14 -10.77 -1.07 -2.78
C PRO A 14 -9.99 -2.31 -3.23
N LEU A 15 -9.15 -2.89 -2.36
CA LEU A 15 -8.42 -4.11 -2.70
C LEU A 15 -9.36 -5.28 -2.98
N ILE A 16 -10.40 -5.46 -2.16
CA ILE A 16 -11.44 -6.49 -2.37
C ILE A 16 -12.17 -6.24 -3.71
N VAL A 17 -12.55 -5.00 -3.99
CA VAL A 17 -13.20 -4.62 -5.26
C VAL A 17 -12.31 -4.97 -6.44
N VAL A 18 -11.01 -4.66 -6.36
CA VAL A 18 -10.01 -5.02 -7.37
C VAL A 18 -9.93 -6.53 -7.59
N LEU A 19 -9.88 -7.30 -6.51
CA LEU A 19 -9.82 -8.76 -6.55
C LEU A 19 -11.08 -9.39 -7.15
N ILE A 20 -12.26 -8.81 -6.89
CA ILE A 20 -13.53 -9.31 -7.43
C ILE A 20 -13.69 -8.98 -8.91
N ILE A 21 -13.39 -7.74 -9.32
CA ILE A 21 -13.64 -7.28 -10.69
C ILE A 21 -12.67 -7.89 -11.70
N ASN A 22 -11.38 -7.98 -11.37
CA ASN A 22 -10.37 -8.41 -12.36
C ASN A 22 -9.15 -9.08 -11.74
N ASN A 23 -9.37 -10.16 -10.97
CA ASN A 23 -8.27 -10.97 -10.44
C ASN A 23 -7.25 -11.44 -11.49
N LYS A 24 -7.70 -11.68 -12.74
CA LYS A 24 -6.81 -12.10 -13.85
C LYS A 24 -5.71 -11.09 -14.13
N LEU A 25 -6.00 -9.79 -13.97
CA LEU A 25 -5.03 -8.73 -14.21
C LEU A 25 -3.85 -8.79 -13.22
N LEU A 26 -4.13 -9.15 -11.96
CA LEU A 26 -3.09 -9.39 -10.95
C LEU A 26 -2.16 -10.54 -11.35
N PHE A 27 -2.72 -11.64 -11.88
CA PHE A 27 -1.92 -12.78 -12.30
C PHE A 27 -1.10 -12.50 -13.57
N ILE A 28 -1.69 -11.81 -14.56
CA ILE A 28 -1.01 -11.44 -15.81
C ILE A 28 0.18 -10.52 -15.51
N TYR A 29 -0.03 -9.48 -14.69
CA TYR A 29 0.99 -8.48 -14.38
C TYR A 29 1.68 -8.71 -13.03
N LYS A 30 1.69 -9.95 -12.52
CA LYS A 30 2.24 -10.28 -11.19
C LYS A 30 3.64 -9.73 -10.93
N ARG A 31 4.48 -9.70 -11.97
CA ARG A 31 5.85 -9.16 -11.88
C ARG A 31 5.87 -7.65 -11.64
N ILE A 32 4.93 -6.91 -12.22
CA ILE A 32 4.79 -5.47 -11.99
C ILE A 32 4.35 -5.23 -10.54
N PHE A 33 3.31 -5.92 -10.08
CA PHE A 33 2.86 -5.80 -8.69
C PHE A 33 3.97 -6.12 -7.68
N ILE A 34 4.69 -7.23 -7.87
CA ILE A 34 5.81 -7.59 -6.99
C ILE A 34 6.89 -6.51 -7.01
N LYS A 35 7.30 -6.02 -8.19
CA LYS A 35 8.31 -4.96 -8.30
C LYS A 35 7.86 -3.66 -7.63
N THR A 36 6.60 -3.26 -7.81
CA THR A 36 6.07 -2.05 -7.19
C THR A 36 6.00 -2.19 -5.68
N VAL A 37 5.52 -3.32 -5.15
CA VAL A 37 5.44 -3.57 -3.70
C VAL A 37 6.84 -3.60 -3.07
N ILE A 38 7.79 -4.29 -3.70
CA ILE A 38 9.17 -4.33 -3.20
C ILE A 38 9.79 -2.93 -3.27
N GLY A 39 9.60 -2.22 -4.38
CA GLY A 39 10.10 -0.85 -4.55
C GLY A 39 9.51 0.11 -3.52
N SER A 40 8.21 0.04 -3.26
CA SER A 40 7.55 0.86 -2.25
C SER A 40 8.03 0.51 -0.85
N LEU A 41 8.23 -0.76 -0.51
CA LEU A 41 8.76 -1.15 0.81
C LEU A 41 10.19 -0.63 1.01
N ILE A 42 11.07 -0.81 0.02
CA ILE A 42 12.47 -0.38 0.09
C ILE A 42 12.57 1.14 0.23
N PHE A 43 11.66 1.91 -0.38
CA PHE A 43 11.71 3.36 -0.33
C PHE A 43 10.95 3.95 0.88
N SER A 44 9.71 3.51 1.10
CA SER A 44 8.83 4.05 2.13
C SER A 44 9.31 3.70 3.54
N ILE A 45 9.78 2.46 3.80
CA ILE A 45 10.20 2.09 5.16
C ILE A 45 11.35 2.97 5.67
N PRO A 46 12.47 3.16 4.95
CA PRO A 46 13.52 4.06 5.41
C PRO A 46 13.04 5.50 5.54
N TRP A 47 12.22 5.98 4.59
CA TRP A 47 11.68 7.33 4.64
C TRP A 47 10.81 7.56 5.88
N ASP A 48 9.92 6.62 6.21
CA ASP A 48 9.02 6.73 7.35
C ASP A 48 9.81 6.63 8.67
N ILE A 49 10.80 5.74 8.75
CA ILE A 49 11.70 5.65 9.92
C ILE A 49 12.41 6.99 10.14
N ILE A 50 12.97 7.58 9.10
CA ILE A 50 13.65 8.88 9.18
C ILE A 50 12.65 9.97 9.61
N SER A 51 11.46 9.97 9.03
CA SER A 51 10.42 10.97 9.30
C SER A 51 9.92 10.93 10.74
N VAL A 52 9.76 9.74 11.32
CA VAL A 52 9.41 9.58 12.75
C VAL A 52 10.57 10.02 13.64
N LYS A 53 11.80 9.60 13.33
CA LYS A 53 12.98 9.96 14.15
C LYS A 53 13.28 11.45 14.14
N THR A 54 13.01 12.11 13.04
CA THR A 54 13.20 13.56 12.87
C THR A 54 11.98 14.38 13.32
N ASN A 55 10.96 13.74 13.89
CA ASN A 55 9.74 14.41 14.36
C ASN A 55 8.99 15.18 13.24
N ILE A 56 9.21 14.80 11.98
CA ILE A 56 8.49 15.34 10.82
C ILE A 56 7.11 14.67 10.71
N TRP A 57 7.02 13.40 11.09
CA TRP A 57 5.81 12.59 11.00
C TRP A 57 5.50 11.86 12.30
N TYR A 58 4.21 11.73 12.60
CA TYR A 58 3.72 11.07 13.80
C TYR A 58 2.59 10.12 13.47
N PHE A 59 2.59 8.96 14.12
CA PHE A 59 1.51 7.98 14.01
C PHE A 59 0.47 8.18 15.11
N PRO A 60 -0.82 7.94 14.83
CA PRO A 60 -1.88 8.07 15.81
C PRO A 60 -1.69 7.07 16.96
N GLY A 61 -2.08 7.45 18.17
CA GLY A 61 -1.99 6.57 19.36
C GLY A 61 -2.90 5.35 19.34
N ASN A 62 -3.84 5.25 18.40
CA ASN A 62 -4.78 4.15 18.26
C ASN A 62 -4.27 3.05 17.30
N THR A 63 -3.00 2.68 17.44
CA THR A 63 -2.41 1.50 16.80
C THR A 63 -2.55 0.29 17.72
N LEU A 64 -2.21 -0.90 17.22
CA LEU A 64 -2.13 -2.15 17.97
C LEU A 64 -1.08 -2.11 19.10
N GLY A 65 -0.28 -1.05 19.18
CA GLY A 65 0.80 -0.87 20.16
C GLY A 65 2.10 -1.57 19.78
N TRP A 66 2.09 -2.46 18.80
CA TRP A 66 3.30 -3.12 18.29
C TRP A 66 4.01 -2.23 17.28
N LYS A 67 5.33 -2.05 17.47
CA LYS A 67 6.17 -1.25 16.58
C LYS A 67 7.40 -2.04 16.15
N ILE A 68 7.81 -1.84 14.90
CA ILE A 68 9.05 -2.36 14.32
C ILE A 68 9.82 -1.14 13.81
N PHE A 69 11.05 -0.92 14.31
CA PHE A 69 11.84 0.27 14.00
C PHE A 69 11.08 1.61 14.17
N ASP A 70 10.31 1.73 15.27
CA ASP A 70 9.45 2.89 15.60
C ASP A 70 8.22 3.08 14.71
N LEU A 71 8.03 2.24 13.68
CA LEU A 71 6.84 2.22 12.84
C LEU A 71 5.79 1.24 13.37
N PRO A 72 4.51 1.61 13.42
CA PRO A 72 3.43 0.67 13.71
C PRO A 72 3.41 -0.49 12.70
N VAL A 73 3.09 -1.70 13.15
CA VAL A 73 2.98 -2.89 12.27
C VAL A 73 1.98 -2.66 11.13
N GLU A 74 0.95 -1.86 11.38
CA GLU A 74 -0.06 -1.49 10.40
C GLU A 74 0.52 -0.77 9.17
N GLU A 75 1.63 -0.04 9.32
CA GLU A 75 2.28 0.66 8.20
C GLU A 75 2.86 -0.35 7.19
N PHE A 76 3.41 -1.46 7.70
CA PHE A 76 3.92 -2.55 6.87
C PHE A 76 2.81 -3.29 6.10
N ILE A 77 1.56 -3.16 6.53
CA ILE A 77 0.38 -3.69 5.83
C ILE A 77 -0.16 -2.65 4.84
N PHE A 78 -0.17 -1.38 5.25
CA PHE A 78 -0.62 -0.26 4.45
C PHE A 78 0.21 -0.12 3.17
N ILE A 79 1.54 -0.12 3.26
CA ILE A 79 2.43 0.11 2.12
C ILE A 79 2.13 -0.88 0.96
N PRO A 80 2.10 -2.21 1.17
CA PRO A 80 1.72 -3.16 0.11
C PRO A 80 0.30 -2.95 -0.42
N MET A 81 -0.69 -2.71 0.46
CA MET A 81 -2.08 -2.54 0.03
C MET A 81 -2.24 -1.31 -0.86
N ALA A 82 -1.64 -0.18 -0.46
CA ALA A 82 -1.63 1.04 -1.25
C ALA A 82 -0.91 0.83 -2.59
N ALA A 83 0.28 0.21 -2.57
CA ALA A 83 1.03 -0.09 -3.79
C ALA A 83 0.23 -0.93 -4.78
N ILE A 84 -0.49 -1.96 -4.31
CA ILE A 84 -1.32 -2.82 -5.17
C ILE A 84 -2.49 -2.03 -5.75
N VAL A 85 -3.23 -1.28 -4.93
CA VAL A 85 -4.39 -0.50 -5.40
C VAL A 85 -3.96 0.53 -6.45
N VAL A 86 -2.90 1.30 -6.18
CA VAL A 86 -2.37 2.31 -7.11
C VAL A 86 -1.86 1.67 -8.40
N THR A 87 -1.12 0.56 -8.31
CA THR A 87 -0.63 -0.17 -9.49
C THR A 87 -1.80 -0.65 -10.35
N TYR A 88 -2.84 -1.21 -9.74
CA TYR A 88 -4.00 -1.70 -10.47
C TYR A 88 -4.75 -0.58 -11.19
N ILE A 89 -5.00 0.54 -10.50
CA ILE A 89 -5.64 1.72 -11.11
C ILE A 89 -4.80 2.23 -12.28
N THR A 90 -3.48 2.32 -12.10
CA THR A 90 -2.54 2.76 -13.13
C THR A 90 -2.60 1.86 -14.37
N LEU A 91 -2.63 0.53 -14.19
CA LEU A 91 -2.73 -0.42 -15.30
C LEU A 91 -4.07 -0.32 -16.05
N ILE A 92 -5.18 -0.14 -15.34
CA ILE A 92 -6.49 0.06 -15.98
C ILE A 92 -6.51 1.34 -16.79
N LEU A 93 -6.04 2.44 -16.21
CA LEU A 93 -6.00 3.73 -16.89
C LEU A 93 -5.05 3.67 -18.09
N GLY A 94 -3.86 3.10 -17.94
CA GLY A 94 -2.92 2.89 -19.03
C GLY A 94 -3.54 2.11 -20.18
N LYS A 95 -4.24 1.01 -19.89
CA LYS A 95 -4.97 0.23 -20.90
C LYS A 95 -6.09 1.02 -21.57
N LYS A 96 -6.83 1.84 -20.82
CA LYS A 96 -7.93 2.68 -21.35
C LYS A 96 -7.42 3.77 -22.29
N TYR A 97 -6.27 4.38 -21.98
CA TYR A 97 -5.69 5.48 -22.75
C TYR A 97 -4.60 5.04 -23.74
N GLY A 98 -4.39 3.74 -23.92
CA GLY A 98 -3.44 3.19 -24.90
C GLY A 98 -1.96 3.33 -24.52
N ILE A 99 -1.65 3.66 -23.26
CA ILE A 99 -0.28 3.71 -22.75
C ILE A 99 0.14 2.26 -22.47
N ARG A 100 1.00 1.71 -23.33
CA ARG A 100 1.57 0.37 -23.14
C ARG A 100 2.63 0.43 -22.03
N SER A 101 2.28 -0.08 -20.86
CA SER A 101 3.18 -0.39 -19.74
C SER A 101 3.81 -1.78 -19.87
#